data_AF-A0A225DXH7-F1
#
_entry.id   AF-A0A225DXH7-F1
#
_cell.length_a   1.000
_cell.length_b   1.000
_cell.length_c   1.000
_cell.angle_alpha   90.00
_cell.angle_beta   90.00
_cell.angle_gamma   90.00
#
_symmetry.space_group_name_H-M   'P 1'
#
loop_
_entity.id
_entity.type
_entity.pdbx_description
1 polymer ?
#
loop_
_entity_poly.entity_id
_entity_poly.type
_entity_poly.pdbx_seq_one_letter_code
_entity_poly.pdbx_strand_id
1 'polypeptide(L)'
;MSLRFAVVYEAEADFRTAAELADRVLVESIDWLEDEHLVHLREWVAELTGGRRLMWKAIKQQAKDAGIRMHGHFDGEPGLADAAAARRAILYLLTQEPAVQAIVLIRDQDDQPERRTGLEQARAQDRSGIPIIVGLAVVERECWVINGFEPQDDAESERMEAERRTLGFDPRLRSHELTACKDDGATRSPKRVLQKLTDGDFQRERCCWTDTALEILRERGVENGLVAYLHEVRDKLAPLIGHVSRQ
;
A
#
# COMPACT_ATOMS: atom_id res chain seq x y z
N MET A 1 -6.55 -25.19 -1.75
CA MET A 1 -7.15 -24.05 -1.03
C MET A 1 -6.31 -22.84 -1.36
N SER A 2 -6.94 -21.72 -1.69
CA SER A 2 -6.26 -20.47 -2.01
C SER A 2 -5.68 -19.84 -0.73
N LEU A 3 -4.52 -19.20 -0.84
CA LEU A 3 -3.92 -18.45 0.25
C LEU A 3 -4.74 -17.18 0.52
N ARG A 4 -5.00 -16.82 1.77
CA ARG A 4 -5.78 -15.65 2.17
C ARG A 4 -4.84 -14.59 2.72
N PHE A 5 -4.75 -13.46 2.00
CA PHE A 5 -3.95 -12.31 2.37
C PHE A 5 -4.88 -11.18 2.80
N ALA A 6 -4.88 -10.86 4.10
CA ALA A 6 -5.73 -9.82 4.65
C ALA A 6 -5.08 -8.45 4.47
N VAL A 7 -5.80 -7.50 3.90
CA VAL A 7 -5.28 -6.15 3.66
C VAL A 7 -6.02 -5.18 4.57
N VAL A 8 -5.26 -4.41 5.34
CA VAL A 8 -5.74 -3.33 6.19
C VAL A 8 -5.43 -2.01 5.51
N TYR A 9 -6.45 -1.19 5.28
CA TYR A 9 -6.37 -0.04 4.37
C TYR A 9 -7.16 1.19 4.87
N GLU A 10 -6.93 2.38 4.31
CA GLU A 10 -7.66 3.59 4.68
C GLU A 10 -8.94 3.76 3.86
N ALA A 11 -8.82 3.63 2.54
CA ALA A 11 -9.88 3.68 1.55
C ALA A 11 -9.73 2.60 0.47
N GLU A 12 -10.81 2.38 -0.29
CA GLU A 12 -10.86 1.33 -1.31
C GLU A 12 -9.78 1.48 -2.40
N ALA A 13 -9.37 2.71 -2.69
CA ALA A 13 -8.29 2.99 -3.64
C ALA A 13 -6.95 2.44 -3.14
N ASP A 14 -6.66 2.53 -1.84
CA ASP A 14 -5.44 1.99 -1.23
C ASP A 14 -5.40 0.47 -1.36
N PHE A 15 -6.52 -0.19 -1.02
CA PHE A 15 -6.66 -1.64 -1.15
C PHE A 15 -6.35 -2.08 -2.58
N ARG A 16 -7.02 -1.48 -3.57
CA ARG A 16 -6.86 -1.84 -4.98
C ARG A 16 -5.45 -1.62 -5.48
N THR A 17 -4.89 -0.43 -5.22
CA THR A 17 -3.54 -0.05 -5.69
C THR A 17 -2.50 -1.03 -5.12
N ALA A 18 -2.56 -1.29 -3.81
CA ALA A 18 -1.64 -2.20 -3.15
C ALA A 18 -1.79 -3.65 -3.64
N ALA A 19 -3.03 -4.17 -3.69
CA ALA A 19 -3.33 -5.52 -4.14
C ALA A 19 -2.84 -5.80 -5.57
N GLU A 20 -3.15 -4.89 -6.50
CA GLU A 20 -2.76 -5.05 -7.91
C GLU A 20 -1.26 -4.88 -8.11
N LEU A 21 -0.60 -3.95 -7.39
CA LEU A 21 0.87 -3.86 -7.41
C LEU A 21 1.54 -5.12 -6.86
N ALA A 22 0.99 -5.67 -5.76
CA ALA A 22 1.52 -6.89 -5.18
C ALA A 22 1.40 -8.07 -6.15
N ASP A 23 0.28 -8.21 -6.86
CA ASP A 23 0.11 -9.23 -7.89
C ASP A 23 1.18 -9.16 -8.98
N ARG A 24 1.47 -7.95 -9.47
CA ARG A 24 2.53 -7.75 -10.47
C ARG A 24 3.89 -8.18 -9.94
N VAL A 25 4.21 -7.84 -8.69
CA VAL A 25 5.46 -8.28 -8.06
C VAL A 25 5.50 -9.79 -7.89
N LEU A 26 4.40 -10.43 -7.51
CA LEU A 26 4.33 -11.89 -7.37
C LEU A 26 4.67 -12.59 -8.69
N VAL A 27 4.04 -12.14 -9.79
CA VAL A 27 4.24 -12.69 -11.14
C VAL A 27 5.66 -12.45 -11.63
N GLU A 28 6.18 -11.23 -11.48
CA GLU A 28 7.57 -10.92 -11.84
C GLU A 28 8.60 -11.70 -11.01
N SER A 29 8.29 -12.02 -9.75
CA SER A 29 9.23 -12.63 -8.81
C SER A 29 9.30 -14.16 -8.89
N ILE A 30 8.34 -14.81 -9.54
CA ILE A 30 8.19 -16.27 -9.55
C ILE A 30 8.13 -16.74 -11.00
N ASP A 31 9.22 -17.37 -11.49
CA ASP A 31 9.43 -17.68 -12.92
C ASP A 31 8.29 -18.46 -13.62
N TRP A 32 7.56 -19.28 -12.87
CA TRP A 32 6.48 -20.12 -13.42
C TRP A 32 5.09 -19.50 -13.25
N LEU A 33 4.98 -18.39 -12.52
CA LEU A 33 3.69 -17.80 -12.18
C LEU A 33 3.23 -16.87 -13.29
N GLU A 34 1.98 -17.06 -13.71
CA GLU A 34 1.30 -16.22 -14.69
C GLU A 34 0.08 -15.57 -14.03
N ASP A 35 -0.33 -14.39 -14.53
CA ASP A 35 -1.43 -13.60 -13.97
C ASP A 35 -2.72 -14.43 -13.78
N GLU A 36 -3.05 -15.27 -14.75
CA GLU A 36 -4.27 -16.10 -14.72
C GLU A 36 -4.28 -17.14 -13.60
N HIS A 37 -3.11 -17.52 -13.08
CA HIS A 37 -3.00 -18.48 -11.99
C HIS A 37 -3.23 -17.84 -10.61
N LEU A 38 -3.03 -16.53 -10.46
CA LEU A 38 -3.10 -15.84 -9.16
C LEU A 38 -4.44 -16.07 -8.45
N VAL A 39 -5.54 -16.01 -9.18
CA VAL A 39 -6.91 -16.17 -8.64
C VAL A 39 -7.13 -17.53 -7.97
N HIS A 40 -6.38 -18.56 -8.39
CA HIS A 40 -6.46 -19.90 -7.83
C HIS A 40 -5.50 -20.12 -6.66
N LEU A 41 -4.44 -19.32 -6.57
CA LEU A 41 -3.37 -19.45 -5.59
C LEU A 41 -3.57 -18.55 -4.37
N ARG A 42 -4.16 -17.37 -4.56
CA ARG A 42 -4.38 -16.41 -3.48
C ARG A 42 -5.70 -15.64 -3.60
N GLU A 43 -6.13 -15.08 -2.48
CA GLU A 43 -7.32 -14.27 -2.28
C GLU A 43 -6.94 -13.04 -1.47
N TRP A 44 -7.25 -11.86 -2.00
CA TRP A 44 -7.12 -10.61 -1.26
C TRP A 44 -8.37 -10.41 -0.41
N VAL A 45 -8.21 -10.42 0.91
CA VAL A 45 -9.30 -10.26 1.86
C VAL A 45 -9.34 -8.79 2.29
N ALA A 46 -10.34 -8.04 1.80
CA ALA A 46 -10.66 -6.67 2.22
C ALA A 46 -11.77 -6.63 3.28
N GLU A 47 -12.54 -7.70 3.40
CA GLU A 47 -13.72 -7.81 4.25
C GLU A 47 -13.81 -9.22 4.83
N LEU A 48 -14.04 -9.32 6.14
CA LEU A 48 -14.28 -10.59 6.81
C LEU A 48 -15.74 -11.01 6.68
N THR A 49 -16.00 -12.30 6.94
CA THR A 49 -17.35 -12.85 7.06
C THR A 49 -18.27 -11.94 7.88
N GLY A 50 -19.43 -11.62 7.29
CA GLY A 50 -20.45 -10.76 7.91
C GLY A 50 -20.31 -9.26 7.60
N GLY A 51 -19.61 -8.87 6.53
CA GLY A 51 -19.59 -7.46 6.10
C GLY A 51 -18.52 -6.60 6.77
N ARG A 52 -17.57 -7.21 7.49
CA ARG A 52 -16.64 -6.48 8.36
C ARG A 52 -15.41 -6.05 7.59
N ARG A 53 -15.47 -4.84 7.03
CA ARG A 53 -14.37 -4.23 6.28
C ARG A 53 -13.13 -4.02 7.13
N LEU A 54 -11.97 -4.28 6.55
CA LEU A 54 -10.65 -4.13 7.17
C LEU A 54 -10.08 -2.72 7.05
N MET A 55 -10.94 -1.70 7.15
CA MET A 55 -10.49 -0.32 7.16
C MET A 55 -9.90 0.04 8.53
N TRP A 56 -8.82 0.83 8.57
CA TRP A 56 -8.19 1.29 9.81
C TRP A 56 -9.18 1.91 10.80
N LYS A 57 -10.08 2.77 10.31
CA LYS A 57 -11.15 3.40 11.11
C LYS A 57 -12.15 2.41 11.70
N ALA A 58 -12.40 1.28 11.02
CA ALA A 58 -13.37 0.28 11.42
C ALA A 58 -12.79 -0.72 12.44
N ILE A 59 -11.53 -1.12 12.25
CA ILE A 59 -10.85 -2.13 13.07
C ILE A 59 -10.86 -1.77 14.56
N LYS A 60 -10.75 -0.48 14.90
CA LYS A 60 -10.79 -0.05 16.31
C LYS A 60 -12.07 -0.51 17.01
N GLN A 61 -13.22 -0.31 16.38
CA GLN A 61 -14.51 -0.69 16.96
C GLN A 61 -14.70 -2.21 16.86
N GLN A 62 -14.38 -2.81 15.71
CA GLN A 62 -14.52 -4.26 15.51
C GLN A 62 -13.68 -5.08 16.50
N ALA A 63 -12.45 -4.67 16.80
CA ALA A 63 -11.60 -5.34 17.78
C ALA A 63 -12.12 -5.19 19.21
N LYS A 64 -12.71 -4.02 19.54
CA LYS A 64 -13.38 -3.81 20.82
C LYS A 64 -14.57 -4.74 20.97
N ASP A 65 -15.39 -4.87 19.93
CA ASP A 65 -16.56 -5.76 19.91
C ASP A 65 -16.15 -7.24 20.00
N ALA A 66 -15.00 -7.59 19.43
CA ALA A 66 -14.37 -8.91 19.57
C ALA A 66 -13.68 -9.14 20.94
N GLY A 67 -13.73 -8.17 21.86
CA GLY A 67 -13.16 -8.30 23.20
C GLY A 67 -11.63 -8.26 23.25
N ILE A 68 -10.97 -7.76 22.19
CA ILE A 68 -9.51 -7.73 22.10
C ILE A 68 -8.95 -6.67 23.03
N ARG A 69 -8.08 -7.11 23.94
CA ARG A 69 -7.35 -6.25 24.87
C ARG A 69 -5.90 -6.17 24.46
N MET A 70 -5.32 -4.99 24.59
CA MET A 70 -3.92 -4.75 24.22
C MET A 70 -3.20 -4.01 25.33
N HIS A 71 -1.92 -4.33 25.50
CA HIS A 71 -1.00 -3.52 26.29
C HIS A 71 -0.29 -2.52 25.37
N GLY A 72 -0.06 -1.31 25.87
CA GLY A 72 0.44 -0.18 25.07
C GLY A 72 1.98 -0.06 24.97
N HIS A 73 2.72 -0.97 25.59
CA HIS A 73 4.19 -0.94 25.57
C HIS A 73 4.74 -1.87 24.50
N PHE A 74 5.77 -1.39 23.81
CA PHE A 74 6.50 -2.07 22.76
C PHE A 74 7.96 -2.24 23.20
N ASP A 75 8.30 -3.41 23.72
CA ASP A 75 9.64 -3.77 24.23
C ASP A 75 10.19 -2.79 25.28
N GLY A 76 9.31 -2.30 26.15
CA GLY A 76 9.65 -1.34 27.21
C GLY A 76 9.48 0.12 26.80
N GLU A 77 9.36 0.41 25.50
CA GLU A 77 9.16 1.76 24.98
C GLU A 77 7.67 2.06 24.72
N PRO A 78 7.27 3.34 24.73
CA PRO A 78 5.97 3.75 24.20
C PRO A 78 5.85 3.42 22.71
N GLY A 79 4.67 3.01 22.28
CA GLY A 79 4.38 2.85 20.85
C GLY A 79 4.39 4.19 20.13
N LEU A 80 5.07 4.25 18.99
CA LEU A 80 5.05 5.38 18.06
C LEU A 80 3.73 5.43 17.27
N ALA A 81 3.60 6.42 16.38
CA ALA A 81 2.43 6.61 15.53
C ALA A 81 2.00 5.30 14.85
N ASP A 82 0.72 4.96 14.94
CA ASP A 82 0.10 3.72 14.46
C ASP A 82 0.58 2.39 15.05
N ALA A 83 1.55 2.33 15.97
CA ALA A 83 1.97 1.07 16.61
C ALA A 83 0.82 0.33 17.30
N ALA A 84 0.05 1.06 18.12
CA ALA A 84 -1.12 0.50 18.80
C ALA A 84 -2.26 0.15 17.83
N ALA A 85 -2.41 0.88 16.72
CA ALA A 85 -3.42 0.60 15.70
C ALA A 85 -3.07 -0.67 14.91
N ALA A 86 -1.82 -0.79 14.46
CA ALA A 86 -1.31 -1.97 13.77
C ALA A 86 -1.37 -3.22 14.64
N ARG A 87 -0.92 -3.13 15.91
CA ARG A 87 -1.05 -4.25 16.86
C ARG A 87 -2.50 -4.71 17.00
N ARG A 88 -3.44 -3.77 17.04
CA ARG A 88 -4.88 -4.08 17.10
C ARG A 88 -5.34 -4.82 15.86
N ALA A 89 -4.96 -4.33 14.68
CA ALA A 89 -5.32 -4.94 13.41
C ALA A 89 -4.78 -6.37 13.30
N ILE A 90 -3.51 -6.58 13.66
CA ILE A 90 -2.86 -7.89 13.68
C ILE A 90 -3.61 -8.85 14.60
N LEU A 91 -3.81 -8.48 15.87
CA LEU A 91 -4.53 -9.32 16.83
C LEU A 91 -5.97 -9.60 16.40
N TYR A 92 -6.64 -8.61 15.81
CA TYR A 92 -8.00 -8.76 15.28
C TYR A 92 -8.07 -9.79 14.17
N LEU A 93 -7.18 -9.70 13.18
CA LEU A 93 -7.14 -10.64 12.08
C LEU A 93 -6.76 -12.05 12.53
N LEU A 94 -5.73 -12.19 13.37
CA LEU A 94 -5.33 -13.49 13.93
C LEU A 94 -6.47 -14.17 14.72
N THR A 95 -7.33 -13.38 15.37
CA THR A 95 -8.46 -13.91 16.15
C THR A 95 -9.67 -14.22 15.27
N GLN A 96 -9.98 -13.38 14.29
CA GLN A 96 -11.24 -13.44 13.53
C GLN A 96 -11.11 -14.16 12.19
N GLU A 97 -9.90 -14.31 11.66
CA GLU A 97 -9.60 -14.98 10.41
C GLU A 97 -8.45 -15.98 10.61
N PRO A 98 -8.69 -17.14 11.25
CA PRO A 98 -7.63 -18.12 11.54
C PRO A 98 -6.95 -18.72 10.30
N ALA A 99 -7.56 -18.57 9.12
CA ALA A 99 -7.03 -19.05 7.85
C ALA A 99 -6.13 -18.03 7.13
N VAL A 100 -5.94 -16.82 7.69
CA VAL A 100 -5.04 -15.81 7.13
C VAL A 100 -3.60 -16.35 7.11
N GLN A 101 -2.90 -16.25 5.97
CA GLN A 101 -1.48 -16.60 5.92
C GLN A 101 -0.56 -15.39 5.81
N ALA A 102 -1.08 -14.21 5.49
CA ALA A 102 -0.31 -12.96 5.55
C ALA A 102 -1.22 -11.77 5.83
N ILE A 103 -0.66 -10.75 6.49
CA ILE A 103 -1.33 -9.47 6.73
C ILE A 103 -0.56 -8.38 6.01
N VAL A 104 -1.26 -7.56 5.21
CA VAL A 104 -0.72 -6.39 4.54
C VAL A 104 -1.30 -5.15 5.22
N LEU A 105 -0.42 -4.30 5.76
CA LEU A 105 -0.79 -3.04 6.38
C LEU A 105 -0.47 -1.91 5.39
N ILE A 106 -1.50 -1.30 4.81
CA ILE A 106 -1.37 -0.18 3.85
C ILE A 106 -1.77 1.12 4.53
N ARG A 107 -0.88 2.11 4.49
CA ARG A 107 -1.05 3.38 5.19
C ARG A 107 -0.41 4.52 4.39
N ASP A 108 -1.00 5.70 4.46
CA ASP A 108 -0.30 6.93 4.08
C ASP A 108 0.64 7.34 5.22
N GLN A 109 1.64 8.17 4.95
CA GLN A 109 2.46 8.78 6.00
C GLN A 109 1.85 10.10 6.50
N ASP A 110 1.16 10.83 5.63
CA ASP A 110 0.74 12.21 5.85
C ASP A 110 1.92 13.07 6.37
N ASP A 111 1.71 13.76 7.49
CA ASP A 111 2.67 14.58 8.23
C ASP A 111 3.36 13.83 9.40
N GLN A 112 3.27 12.49 9.46
CA GLN A 112 3.79 11.68 10.58
C GLN A 112 4.92 10.74 10.12
N PRO A 113 6.18 11.23 10.06
CA PRO A 113 7.32 10.42 9.59
C PRO A 113 7.61 9.19 10.47
N GLU A 114 7.21 9.21 11.75
CA GLU A 114 7.41 8.09 12.67
C GLU A 114 6.46 6.91 12.43
N ARG A 115 5.46 7.07 11.55
CA ARG A 115 4.40 6.08 11.31
C ARG A 115 4.96 4.76 10.81
N ARG A 116 5.99 4.79 9.95
CA ARG A 116 6.69 3.56 9.50
C ARG A 116 7.22 2.77 10.69
N THR A 117 7.96 3.44 11.57
CA THR A 117 8.57 2.81 12.74
C THR A 117 7.51 2.24 13.68
N GLY A 118 6.37 2.91 13.85
CA GLY A 118 5.28 2.36 14.68
C GLY A 118 4.64 1.09 14.08
N LEU A 119 4.41 1.05 12.76
CA LEU A 119 3.97 -0.17 12.08
C LEU A 119 4.99 -1.31 12.26
N GLU A 120 6.28 -0.99 12.17
CA GLU A 120 7.37 -1.95 12.38
C GLU A 120 7.49 -2.42 13.84
N GLN A 121 7.24 -1.56 14.83
CA GLN A 121 7.13 -1.94 16.25
C GLN A 121 6.03 -2.99 16.44
N ALA A 122 4.86 -2.78 15.85
CA ALA A 122 3.76 -3.73 15.94
C ALA A 122 4.12 -5.08 15.30
N ARG A 123 4.76 -5.07 14.14
CA ARG A 123 5.26 -6.28 13.47
C ARG A 123 6.33 -7.00 14.31
N ALA A 124 7.31 -6.28 14.84
CA ALA A 124 8.42 -6.86 15.60
C ALA A 124 7.97 -7.53 16.90
N GLN A 125 6.86 -7.08 17.48
CA GLN A 125 6.24 -7.70 18.65
C GLN A 125 5.35 -8.90 18.34
N ASP A 126 4.93 -9.06 17.09
CA ASP A 126 4.15 -10.23 16.72
C ASP A 126 4.97 -11.51 16.88
N ARG A 127 4.28 -12.59 17.27
CA ARG A 127 4.88 -13.91 17.51
C ARG A 127 4.11 -15.02 16.81
N SER A 128 3.15 -14.67 15.95
CA SER A 128 2.31 -15.64 15.25
C SER A 128 3.07 -16.40 14.16
N GLY A 129 4.16 -15.80 13.66
CA GLY A 129 4.98 -16.38 12.58
C GLY A 129 4.42 -16.14 11.18
N ILE A 130 3.26 -15.50 11.04
CA ILE A 130 2.74 -15.13 9.72
C ILE A 130 3.47 -13.87 9.21
N PRO A 131 3.76 -13.77 7.90
CA PRO A 131 4.30 -12.55 7.33
C PRO A 131 3.37 -11.34 7.51
N ILE A 132 3.95 -10.24 7.97
CA ILE A 132 3.30 -8.93 8.04
C ILE A 132 4.06 -7.97 7.13
N ILE A 133 3.39 -7.59 6.03
CA ILE A 133 3.87 -6.72 4.97
C ILE A 133 3.46 -5.28 5.33
N VAL A 134 4.40 -4.34 5.23
CA VAL A 134 4.13 -2.92 5.48
C VAL A 134 4.25 -2.13 4.18
N GLY A 135 3.15 -1.56 3.72
CA GLY A 135 3.12 -0.56 2.66
C GLY A 135 2.84 0.81 3.24
N LEU A 136 3.82 1.72 3.17
CA LEU A 136 3.65 3.10 3.62
C LEU A 136 3.90 4.05 2.45
N ALA A 137 2.87 4.75 2.00
CA ALA A 137 3.00 5.79 1.00
C ALA A 137 3.51 7.09 1.65
N VAL A 138 4.69 7.56 1.25
CA VAL A 138 5.21 8.84 1.74
C VAL A 138 4.37 9.95 1.11
N VAL A 139 3.89 10.86 1.96
CA VAL A 139 2.79 11.79 1.70
C VAL A 139 1.45 11.04 1.64
N GLU A 140 1.03 10.55 0.48
CA GLU A 140 -0.26 9.86 0.26
C GLU A 140 -0.13 8.83 -0.89
N ARG A 141 -1.04 7.86 -0.96
CA ARG A 141 -1.12 6.82 -2.03
C ARG A 141 -1.01 7.39 -3.44
N GLU A 142 -1.59 8.56 -3.71
CA GLU A 142 -1.51 9.22 -5.01
C GLU A 142 -0.06 9.40 -5.49
N CYS A 143 0.90 9.56 -4.57
CA CYS A 143 2.31 9.66 -4.92
C CYS A 143 2.86 8.38 -5.56
N TRP A 144 2.35 7.19 -5.17
CA TRP A 144 2.70 5.93 -5.84
C TRP A 144 2.14 5.88 -7.26
N VAL A 145 0.94 6.42 -7.47
CA VAL A 145 0.28 6.43 -8.78
C VAL A 145 0.96 7.42 -9.73
N ILE A 146 1.17 8.66 -9.28
CA ILE A 146 1.82 9.72 -10.06
C ILE A 146 3.19 9.27 -10.59
N ASN A 147 3.92 8.49 -9.78
CA ASN A 147 5.21 7.90 -10.12
C ASN A 147 5.20 7.13 -11.45
N GLY A 148 4.11 6.41 -11.68
CA GLY A 148 3.90 5.57 -12.85
C GLY A 148 3.19 6.27 -14.01
N PHE A 149 2.88 7.56 -13.91
CA PHE A 149 2.25 8.27 -15.02
C PHE A 149 3.23 8.42 -16.19
N GLU A 150 2.94 7.76 -17.31
CA GLU A 150 3.63 7.98 -18.59
C GLU A 150 2.64 8.54 -19.61
N PRO A 151 2.82 9.76 -20.13
CA PRO A 151 1.92 10.34 -21.13
C PRO A 151 1.71 9.41 -22.33
N GLN A 152 0.46 9.15 -22.69
CA GLN A 152 0.09 8.27 -23.81
C GLN A 152 -0.25 9.04 -25.09
N ASP A 153 -0.50 10.34 -24.97
CA ASP A 153 -0.81 11.23 -26.08
C ASP A 153 -0.27 12.65 -25.87
N ASP A 154 -0.46 13.51 -26.88
CA ASP A 154 -0.03 14.90 -26.84
C ASP A 154 -0.74 15.70 -25.74
N ALA A 155 -2.02 15.40 -25.47
CA ALA A 155 -2.79 16.10 -24.46
C ALA A 155 -2.28 15.79 -23.03
N GLU A 156 -1.93 14.54 -22.76
CA GLU A 156 -1.28 14.11 -21.52
C GLU A 156 0.12 14.71 -21.37
N SER A 157 0.86 14.80 -22.48
CA SER A 157 2.18 15.41 -22.50
C SER A 157 2.09 16.90 -22.15
N GLU A 158 1.10 17.61 -22.69
CA GLU A 158 0.81 19.01 -22.36
C GLU A 158 0.39 19.19 -20.89
N ARG A 159 -0.48 18.31 -20.36
CA ARG A 159 -0.88 18.33 -18.95
C ARG A 159 0.31 18.09 -18.04
N MET A 160 1.17 17.13 -18.37
CA MET A 160 2.41 16.84 -17.61
C MET A 160 3.32 18.06 -17.59
N GLU A 161 3.62 18.66 -18.74
CA GLU A 161 4.49 19.84 -18.82
C GLU A 161 3.87 21.09 -18.16
N ALA A 162 2.54 21.23 -18.16
CA ALA A 162 1.85 22.28 -17.39
C ALA A 162 2.00 22.06 -15.88
N GLU A 163 1.81 20.83 -15.40
CA GLU A 163 1.98 20.49 -13.98
C GLU A 163 3.45 20.63 -13.54
N ARG A 164 4.40 20.21 -14.36
CA ARG A 164 5.83 20.39 -14.11
C ARG A 164 6.20 21.86 -13.95
N ARG A 165 5.69 22.74 -14.82
CA ARG A 165 5.89 24.20 -14.71
C ARG A 165 5.26 24.78 -13.45
N THR A 166 4.08 24.28 -13.08
CA THR A 166 3.32 24.74 -11.90
C THR A 166 4.01 24.35 -10.60
N LEU A 167 4.54 23.13 -10.53
CA LEU A 167 5.21 22.59 -9.34
C LEU A 167 6.68 23.04 -9.24
N GLY A 168 7.31 23.34 -10.38
CA GLY A 168 8.74 23.62 -10.48
C GLY A 168 9.62 22.37 -10.52
N PHE A 169 9.03 21.18 -10.62
CA PHE A 169 9.71 19.88 -10.71
C PHE A 169 8.83 18.84 -11.42
N ASP A 170 9.42 17.74 -11.87
CA ASP A 170 8.67 16.61 -12.45
C ASP A 170 8.04 15.77 -11.31
N PRO A 171 6.70 15.75 -11.18
CA PRO A 171 6.05 15.05 -10.08
C PRO A 171 6.21 13.53 -10.16
N ARG A 172 6.54 12.96 -11.32
CA ARG A 172 6.77 11.50 -11.46
C ARG A 172 8.04 11.07 -10.73
N LEU A 173 9.06 11.93 -10.75
CA LEU A 173 10.37 11.67 -10.16
C LEU A 173 10.44 12.09 -8.69
N ARG A 174 9.66 13.12 -8.31
CA ARG A 174 9.75 13.78 -7.00
C ARG A 174 8.38 13.88 -6.31
N SER A 175 7.55 12.84 -6.44
CA SER A 175 6.20 12.82 -5.85
C SER A 175 6.21 12.99 -4.33
N HIS A 176 7.29 12.56 -3.66
CA HIS A 176 7.49 12.73 -2.22
C HIS A 176 7.64 14.20 -1.78
N GLU A 177 7.88 15.15 -2.71
CA GLU A 177 7.94 16.59 -2.42
C GLU A 177 6.58 17.30 -2.49
N LEU A 178 5.54 16.55 -2.86
CA LEU A 178 4.17 16.99 -2.70
C LEU A 178 3.82 17.10 -1.21
N THR A 179 2.69 17.72 -0.89
CA THR A 179 2.35 18.04 0.50
C THR A 179 0.97 17.51 0.81
N ALA A 180 0.91 16.63 1.82
CA ALA A 180 -0.36 16.17 2.38
C ALA A 180 -1.10 17.40 2.92
N CYS A 181 -2.28 17.66 2.39
CA CYS A 181 -3.05 18.84 2.72
C CYS A 181 -4.52 18.45 2.85
N LYS A 182 -5.23 19.12 3.76
CA LYS A 182 -6.68 18.97 3.88
C LYS A 182 -7.43 19.64 2.72
N ASP A 183 -6.78 20.58 2.04
CA ASP A 183 -7.31 21.21 0.83
C ASP A 183 -6.76 20.48 -0.40
N ASP A 184 -7.59 19.59 -0.95
CA ASP A 184 -7.29 18.85 -2.17
C ASP A 184 -7.15 19.75 -3.40
N GLY A 185 -7.50 21.04 -3.32
CA GLY A 185 -7.27 22.03 -4.37
C GLY A 185 -5.89 22.69 -4.32
N ALA A 186 -5.12 22.48 -3.25
CA ALA A 186 -3.81 23.12 -3.07
C ALA A 186 -2.82 22.72 -4.16
N THR A 187 -1.96 23.65 -4.58
CA THR A 187 -1.01 23.45 -5.70
C THR A 187 -0.17 22.18 -5.56
N ARG A 188 0.30 21.87 -4.35
CA ARG A 188 1.13 20.67 -4.08
C ARG A 188 0.34 19.47 -3.53
N SER A 189 -0.99 19.48 -3.58
CA SER A 189 -1.80 18.33 -3.19
C SER A 189 -1.58 17.15 -4.17
N PRO A 190 -1.24 15.94 -3.68
CA PRO A 190 -1.15 14.74 -4.52
C PRO A 190 -2.45 14.45 -5.29
N LYS A 191 -3.60 14.58 -4.63
CA LYS A 191 -4.92 14.37 -5.26
C LYS A 191 -5.16 15.34 -6.41
N ARG A 192 -4.84 16.62 -6.23
CA ARG A 192 -4.93 17.63 -7.30
C ARG A 192 -4.06 17.25 -8.50
N VAL A 193 -2.79 16.94 -8.23
CA VAL A 193 -1.80 16.63 -9.29
C VAL A 193 -2.26 15.39 -10.06
N LEU A 194 -2.65 14.32 -9.36
CA LEU A 194 -3.13 13.11 -10.00
C LEU A 194 -4.38 13.37 -10.85
N GLN A 195 -5.35 14.13 -10.31
CA GLN A 195 -6.55 14.52 -11.06
C GLN A 195 -6.19 15.32 -12.32
N LYS A 196 -5.18 16.19 -12.27
CA LYS A 196 -4.76 16.97 -13.44
C LYS A 196 -4.05 16.15 -14.49
N LEU A 197 -3.23 15.17 -14.10
CA LEU A 197 -2.55 14.30 -15.05
C LEU A 197 -3.54 13.37 -15.76
N THR A 198 -4.45 12.76 -14.99
CA THR A 198 -5.42 11.75 -15.47
C THR A 198 -6.74 12.32 -15.96
N ASP A 199 -6.96 13.63 -15.84
CA ASP A 199 -8.26 14.30 -16.03
C ASP A 199 -9.41 13.70 -15.18
N GLY A 200 -9.04 13.08 -14.06
CA GLY A 200 -9.98 12.35 -13.20
C GLY A 200 -10.50 11.03 -13.79
N ASP A 201 -9.90 10.54 -14.89
CA ASP A 201 -10.22 9.24 -15.46
C ASP A 201 -9.61 8.12 -14.60
N PHE A 202 -10.48 7.31 -14.01
CA PHE A 202 -10.08 6.19 -13.15
C PHE A 202 -9.31 5.08 -13.88
N GLN A 203 -9.67 4.76 -15.13
CA GLN A 203 -8.92 3.74 -15.88
C GLN A 203 -7.53 4.25 -16.21
N ARG A 204 -7.42 5.54 -16.54
CA ARG A 204 -6.13 6.15 -16.81
C ARG A 204 -5.25 6.19 -15.57
N GLU A 205 -5.84 6.51 -14.42
CA GLU A 205 -5.20 6.41 -13.11
C GLU A 205 -4.64 4.99 -12.90
N ARG A 206 -5.49 3.97 -13.12
CA ARG A 206 -5.13 2.55 -12.95
C ARG A 206 -3.95 2.11 -13.81
N CYS A 207 -3.92 2.51 -15.08
CA CYS A 207 -2.79 2.24 -15.97
C CYS A 207 -1.43 2.68 -15.40
N CYS A 208 -1.40 3.70 -14.53
CA CYS A 208 -0.15 4.18 -13.94
C CYS A 208 0.52 3.12 -13.05
N TRP A 209 -0.23 2.22 -12.40
CA TRP A 209 0.35 1.14 -11.60
C TRP A 209 0.14 -0.26 -12.19
N THR A 210 -0.72 -0.43 -13.20
CA THR A 210 -0.90 -1.73 -13.86
C THR A 210 0.00 -1.92 -15.07
N ASP A 211 0.24 -0.85 -15.85
CA ASP A 211 0.83 -0.98 -17.18
C ASP A 211 2.29 -0.49 -17.19
N THR A 212 2.61 0.50 -16.35
CA THR A 212 3.98 1.03 -16.24
C THR A 212 4.93 -0.02 -15.69
N ALA A 213 6.04 -0.27 -16.39
CA ALA A 213 7.03 -1.28 -16.04
C ALA A 213 7.48 -1.17 -14.56
N LEU A 214 7.60 -2.32 -13.87
CA LEU A 214 7.97 -2.33 -12.45
C LEU A 214 9.36 -1.74 -12.22
N GLU A 215 10.27 -1.84 -13.19
CA GLU A 215 11.58 -1.20 -13.17
C GLU A 215 11.48 0.33 -13.08
N ILE A 216 10.56 0.93 -13.85
CA ILE A 216 10.32 2.38 -13.82
C ILE A 216 9.73 2.79 -12.47
N LEU A 217 8.75 2.01 -11.97
CA LEU A 217 8.16 2.25 -10.66
C LEU A 217 9.19 2.13 -9.53
N ARG A 218 10.16 1.22 -9.66
CA ARG A 218 11.26 1.09 -8.70
C ARG A 218 12.24 2.25 -8.80
N GLU A 219 12.65 2.63 -10.01
CA GLU A 219 13.59 3.73 -10.23
C GLU A 219 13.09 5.02 -9.58
N ARG A 220 11.80 5.33 -9.76
CA ARG A 220 11.22 6.59 -9.29
C ARG A 220 10.65 6.48 -7.88
N GLY A 221 10.31 5.28 -7.42
CA GLY A 221 9.54 5.04 -6.19
C GLY A 221 10.37 4.95 -4.90
N VAL A 222 11.67 5.28 -4.96
CA VAL A 222 12.59 5.14 -3.82
C VAL A 222 12.15 6.03 -2.65
N GLU A 223 11.96 7.32 -2.91
CA GLU A 223 11.69 8.31 -1.86
C GLU A 223 10.21 8.41 -1.48
N ASN A 224 9.29 7.84 -2.29
CA ASN A 224 7.87 7.84 -2.00
C ASN A 224 7.37 6.58 -1.25
N GLY A 225 8.27 5.66 -0.91
CA GLY A 225 7.97 4.43 -0.17
C GLY A 225 7.46 3.26 -1.03
N LEU A 226 7.24 3.45 -2.34
CA LEU A 226 6.77 2.40 -3.23
C LEU A 226 7.78 1.25 -3.33
N VAL A 227 9.07 1.56 -3.53
CA VAL A 227 10.13 0.53 -3.60
C VAL A 227 10.17 -0.33 -2.35
N ALA A 228 10.04 0.29 -1.16
CA ALA A 228 10.03 -0.44 0.09
C ALA A 228 8.84 -1.41 0.18
N TYR A 229 7.67 -1.01 -0.32
CA TYR A 229 6.50 -1.89 -0.39
C TYR A 229 6.71 -3.05 -1.37
N LEU A 230 7.23 -2.78 -2.58
CA LEU A 230 7.48 -3.83 -3.57
C LEU A 230 8.49 -4.86 -3.05
N HIS A 231 9.53 -4.42 -2.32
CA HIS A 231 10.45 -5.34 -1.64
C HIS A 231 9.77 -6.15 -0.53
N GLU A 232 8.92 -5.54 0.29
CA GLU A 232 8.17 -6.27 1.32
C GLU A 232 7.29 -7.38 0.70
N VAL A 233 6.66 -7.11 -0.45
CA VAL A 233 5.89 -8.13 -1.19
C VAL A 233 6.80 -9.23 -1.71
N ARG A 234 7.88 -8.89 -2.42
CA ARG A 234 8.82 -9.86 -2.99
C ARG A 234 9.44 -10.75 -1.92
N ASP A 235 9.90 -10.16 -0.81
CA ASP A 235 10.74 -10.88 0.15
C ASP A 235 9.92 -11.66 1.17
N LYS A 236 8.64 -11.31 1.37
CA LYS A 236 7.82 -11.90 2.45
C LYS A 236 6.53 -12.53 1.97
N LEU A 237 5.91 -12.00 0.91
CA LEU A 237 4.65 -12.53 0.39
C LEU A 237 4.90 -13.59 -0.70
N ALA A 238 5.78 -13.29 -1.67
CA ALA A 238 6.07 -14.22 -2.76
C ALA A 238 6.56 -15.62 -2.30
N PRO A 239 7.39 -15.75 -1.24
CA PRO A 239 7.80 -17.07 -0.74
C PRO A 239 6.66 -17.95 -0.22
N LEU A 240 5.48 -17.39 0.05
CA LEU A 240 4.30 -18.18 0.42
C LEU A 240 3.67 -18.89 -0.79
N ILE A 241 3.91 -18.39 -2.01
CA ILE A 241 3.36 -18.93 -3.25
C ILE A 241 4.37 -19.84 -3.95
N GLY A 242 5.61 -19.39 -4.09
CA GLY A 242 6.61 -20.07 -4.89
C GLY A 242 8.05 -19.66 -4.58
N HIS A 243 8.99 -20.33 -5.23
CA HIS A 243 10.39 -19.94 -5.16
C HIS A 243 10.59 -18.57 -5.82
N VAL A 244 11.22 -17.65 -5.10
CA VAL A 244 11.54 -16.31 -5.59
C VAL A 244 12.86 -16.34 -6.34
N SER A 245 12.84 -15.89 -7.58
CA SER A 245 14.02 -15.82 -8.44
C SER A 245 15.01 -14.77 -7.94
N ARG A 246 16.30 -15.09 -8.09
CA ARG A 246 17.37 -14.12 -7.86
C ARG A 246 17.39 -13.15 -9.04
N GLN A 247 16.84 -11.95 -8.83
CA GLN A 247 17.12 -10.78 -9.67
C GLN A 247 18.56 -10.31 -9.46
#